data_AF-A0A3R6QN73-F1
#
_entry.id   AF-A0A3R6QN73-F1
#
_cell.length_a   1.000
_cell.length_b   1.000
_cell.length_c   1.000
_cell.angle_alpha   90.00
_cell.angle_beta   90.00
_cell.angle_gamma   90.00
#
_symmetry.space_group_name_H-M   'P 1'
#
loop_
_entity.id
_entity.type
_entity.pdbx_description
1 polymer ?
#
loop_
_entity_poly.entity_id
_entity_poly.type
_entity_poly.pdbx_seq_one_letter_code
_entity_poly.pdbx_strand_id
1 'polypeptide(L)' 'MNKFKTDIEIIDWLNSLEWIEEVRVSPVEIVGKISGKTTSIDKEDFALINTYIENRYYILFDSRVICIERFNA' A
#
# COMPACT_ATOMS: atom_id res chain seq x y z
N MET A 1 7.16 9.49 13.37
CA MET A 1 7.27 9.12 11.94
C MET A 1 6.06 9.73 11.23
N ASN A 2 6.25 10.45 10.12
CA ASN A 2 5.14 11.11 9.42
C ASN A 2 4.33 10.08 8.65
N LYS A 3 3.00 10.18 8.67
CA LYS A 3 2.11 9.44 7.78
C LYS A 3 2.50 9.69 6.32
N PHE A 4 2.29 8.74 5.42
CA PHE A 4 2.24 8.99 3.98
C PHE A 4 1.12 10.01 3.72
N LYS A 5 1.51 11.21 3.29
CA LYS A 5 0.59 12.33 3.10
C LYS A 5 0.14 12.47 1.66
N THR A 6 0.89 11.88 0.74
CA THR A 6 0.72 12.04 -0.71
C THR A 6 0.76 10.70 -1.43
N ASP A 7 0.13 10.66 -2.60
CA ASP A 7 0.20 9.50 -3.50
C ASP A 7 1.63 9.07 -3.81
N ILE A 8 2.54 10.04 -3.99
CA ILE A 8 3.95 9.78 -4.31
C ILE A 8 4.62 9.02 -3.16
N GLU A 9 4.41 9.44 -1.91
CA GLU A 9 4.99 8.75 -0.76
C GLU A 9 4.44 7.32 -0.59
N ILE A 10 3.17 7.10 -0.92
CA ILE A 10 2.55 5.76 -0.91
C ILE A 10 3.17 4.89 -2.01
N ILE A 11 3.33 5.43 -3.22
CA ILE A 11 3.94 4.74 -4.36
C ILE A 11 5.39 4.39 -4.08
N ASP A 12 6.18 5.33 -3.55
CA ASP A 12 7.59 5.11 -3.22
C ASP A 12 7.74 4.04 -2.14
N TRP A 13 6.88 4.05 -1.12
CA TRP A 13 6.86 3.01 -0.11
C TRP A 13 6.51 1.65 -0.71
N LEU A 14 5.45 1.53 -1.51
CA LEU A 14 5.08 0.25 -2.14
C LEU A 14 6.21 -0.30 -3.03
N ASN A 15 6.89 0.57 -3.79
CA ASN A 15 8.03 0.18 -4.62
C ASN A 15 9.28 -0.22 -3.81
N SER A 16 9.38 0.21 -2.55
CA SER A 16 10.49 -0.18 -1.67
C SER A 16 10.33 -1.58 -1.08
N LEU A 17 9.11 -2.14 -1.13
CA LEU A 17 8.82 -3.47 -0.60
C LEU A 17 9.23 -4.54 -1.61
N GLU A 18 10.24 -5.34 -1.28
CA GLU A 18 10.76 -6.41 -2.15
C GLU A 18 9.70 -7.44 -2.59
N TRP A 19 8.63 -7.55 -1.80
CA TRP A 19 7.54 -8.48 -2.02
C TRP A 19 6.39 -7.91 -2.85
N ILE A 20 6.52 -6.66 -3.34
CA ILE A 20 5.61 -6.04 -4.32
C ILE A 20 6.23 -6.15 -5.71
N GLU A 21 5.52 -6.76 -6.66
CA GLU A 21 5.96 -6.93 -8.05
C GLU A 21 5.59 -5.74 -8.95
N GLU A 22 4.49 -5.08 -8.65
CA GLU A 22 3.91 -4.05 -9.52
C GLU A 22 3.10 -3.07 -8.68
N VAL A 23 3.25 -1.77 -8.97
CA VAL A 23 2.40 -0.71 -8.42
C VAL A 23 1.59 -0.09 -9.55
N ARG A 24 0.26 -0.12 -9.42
CA ARG A 24 -0.68 0.53 -10.34
C ARG A 24 -1.31 1.72 -9.66
N VAL A 25 -1.43 2.80 -10.40
CA VAL A 25 -2.03 4.05 -9.90
C VAL A 25 -3.23 4.38 -10.76
N SER A 26 -4.37 4.60 -10.12
CA SER A 26 -5.57 5.12 -10.75
C SER A 26 -6.02 6.40 -10.03
N PRO A 27 -7.01 7.13 -10.56
CA PRO A 27 -7.56 8.30 -9.87
C PRO A 27 -8.18 7.99 -8.50
N VAL A 28 -8.63 6.75 -8.29
CA VAL A 28 -9.39 6.35 -7.08
C VAL A 28 -8.58 5.49 -6.12
N GLU A 29 -7.57 4.77 -6.60
CA GLU A 29 -6.76 3.86 -5.77
C GLU A 29 -5.29 3.81 -6.20
N ILE A 30 -4.45 3.30 -5.29
CA ILE A 30 -3.08 2.86 -5.54
C ILE A 30 -3.02 1.38 -5.17
N VAL A 31 -2.61 0.53 -6.10
CA VAL A 31 -2.64 -0.93 -5.93
C VAL A 31 -1.24 -1.50 -6.03
N GLY A 32 -0.74 -2.11 -4.96
CA GLY A 32 0.47 -2.92 -4.94
C GLY A 32 0.15 -4.40 -5.13
N LYS A 33 0.69 -5.01 -6.20
CA LYS A 33 0.58 -6.47 -6.44
C LYS A 33 1.64 -7.21 -5.64
N ILE A 34 1.22 -8.08 -4.75
CA ILE A 34 2.08 -8.94 -3.94
C ILE A 34 2.61 -10.09 -4.81
N SER A 35 3.91 -10.38 -4.69
CA SER A 35 4.51 -11.49 -5.40
C SER A 35 3.85 -12.83 -5.07
N GLY A 36 3.71 -13.70 -6.07
CA GLY A 36 3.25 -15.07 -5.87
C GLY A 36 4.18 -15.89 -4.95
N LYS A 37 5.44 -15.46 -4.80
CA LYS A 37 6.45 -16.08 -3.94
C LYS A 37 6.32 -15.65 -2.47
N THR A 38 5.68 -14.52 -2.20
CA THR A 38 5.49 -13.99 -0.85
C THR A 38 4.38 -14.75 -0.15
N THR A 39 4.67 -15.48 0.92
CA THR A 39 3.66 -16.22 1.69
C THR A 39 3.37 -15.59 3.05
N SER A 40 4.16 -14.59 3.44
CA SER A 40 4.04 -13.86 4.69
C SER A 40 4.44 -12.40 4.49
N ILE A 41 3.83 -11.49 5.24
CA ILE A 41 4.19 -10.07 5.32
C ILE A 41 4.86 -9.84 6.66
N ASP A 42 5.92 -9.04 6.69
CA ASP A 42 6.59 -8.71 7.94
C ASP A 42 5.66 -7.92 8.88
N LYS A 43 5.81 -8.13 10.19
CA LYS A 43 4.96 -7.46 11.18
C LYS A 43 5.19 -5.94 11.19
N GLU A 44 6.41 -5.49 10.95
CA GLU A 44 6.75 -4.08 10.82
C GLU A 44 6.07 -3.50 9.59
N ASP A 45 6.17 -4.15 8.44
CA ASP A 45 5.45 -3.75 7.22
C ASP A 45 3.94 -3.66 7.44
N PHE A 46 3.35 -4.64 8.13
CA PHE A 46 1.93 -4.62 8.48
C PHE A 46 1.56 -3.50 9.46
N ALA A 47 2.46 -3.13 10.38
CA ALA A 47 2.28 -1.99 11.26
C ALA A 47 2.42 -0.66 10.49
N LEU A 48 3.33 -0.60 9.50
CA LEU A 48 3.50 0.55 8.62
C LEU A 48 2.22 0.80 7.80
N ILE A 49 1.64 -0.25 7.26
CA ILE A 49 0.35 -0.22 6.56
C ILE A 49 -0.74 0.43 7.42
N ASN A 50 -0.91 -0.02 8.67
CA ASN A 50 -1.97 0.48 9.53
C ASN A 50 -1.71 1.87 10.13
N THR A 51 -0.44 2.29 10.27
CA THR A 51 -0.08 3.51 11.02
C THR A 51 0.16 4.71 10.10
N TYR A 52 0.59 4.48 8.86
CA TYR A 52 1.14 5.53 8.00
C TYR A 52 0.14 6.05 6.99
N ILE A 53 -1.05 5.48 6.90
CA ILE A 53 -2.05 5.95 5.97
C ILE A 53 -2.92 7.03 6.65
N GLU A 54 -3.12 8.18 5.99
CA GLU A 54 -4.05 9.20 6.46
C GLU A 54 -5.49 8.65 6.46
N ASN A 55 -6.36 9.18 7.32
CA ASN A 55 -7.78 8.75 7.42
C ASN A 55 -8.57 8.93 6.10
N ARG A 56 -7.96 9.57 5.10
CA ARG A 56 -8.47 9.74 3.74
C ARG A 56 -8.17 8.56 2.83
N TYR A 57 -7.59 7.47 3.33
CA TYR A 57 -7.43 6.27 2.54
C TYR A 57 -7.80 5.03 3.35
N TYR A 58 -8.20 3.98 2.63
CA TYR A 58 -8.50 2.67 3.21
C TYR A 58 -7.67 1.57 2.54
N ILE A 59 -7.32 0.53 3.29
CA ILE A 59 -6.46 -0.55 2.82
C ILE A 59 -7.25 -1.86 2.73
N LEU A 60 -7.31 -2.41 1.53
CA LEU A 60 -7.89 -3.70 1.21
C LEU A 60 -6.78 -4.70 0.89
N PHE A 61 -6.80 -5.83 1.60
CA PHE A 61 -6.01 -7.00 1.24
C PHE A 61 -6.92 -8.05 0.61
N ASP A 62 -6.76 -8.27 -0.69
CA ASP A 62 -7.46 -9.34 -1.40
C ASP A 62 -6.45 -10.20 -2.15
N SER A 63 -6.50 -11.52 -1.93
CA SER A 63 -5.89 -12.61 -2.70
C SER A 63 -4.38 -12.55 -2.98
N ARG A 64 -3.85 -11.44 -3.52
CA ARG A 64 -2.42 -11.04 -3.66
C ARG A 64 -2.27 -9.53 -3.96
N VAL A 65 -3.15 -8.67 -3.47
CA VAL A 65 -3.04 -7.22 -3.69
C VAL A 65 -3.22 -6.44 -2.39
N ILE A 66 -2.52 -5.32 -2.31
CA ILE A 66 -2.77 -4.24 -1.36
C ILE A 66 -3.39 -3.11 -2.17
N CYS A 67 -4.67 -2.86 -1.96
CA CYS A 67 -5.35 -1.72 -2.54
C CYS A 67 -5.46 -0.61 -1.49
N ILE A 68 -5.05 0.60 -1.85
CA ILE A 68 -5.11 1.81 -1.04
C ILE A 68 -6.07 2.76 -1.75
N GLU A 69 -7.33 2.76 -1.33
CA GLU A 69 -8.39 3.59 -1.91
C GLU A 69 -8.33 4.99 -1.34
N ARG A 70 -8.58 6.02 -2.17
CA ARG A 70 -8.78 7.40 -1.74
C ARG A 70 -10.23 7.58 -1.31
N PHE A 71 -10.47 8.10 -0.12
CA PHE A 71 -11.74 8.74 0.18
C PHE A 71 -11.90 9.88 -0.82
N ASN A 72 -13.00 9.86 -1.56
CA ASN A 72 -13.37 10.89 -2.53
C ASN A 72 -12.90 12.27 -2.08
N ALA A 73 -12.11 12.91 -2.94
CA ALA A 73 -11.69 14.30 -2.83
C ALA A 73 -12.90 15.25 -2.72
#